data_AF-A0A1W0E5E2-F1
#
_entry.id   AF-A0A1W0E5E2-F1
#
_cell.length_a   1.000
_cell.length_b   1.000
_cell.length_c   1.000
_cell.angle_alpha   90.00
_cell.angle_beta   90.00
_cell.angle_gamma   90.00
#
_symmetry.space_group_name_H-M   'P 1'
#
loop_
_entity.id
_entity.type
_entity.pdbx_description
1 polymer ?
#
loop_
_entity_poly.entity_id
_entity_poly.type
_entity_poly.pdbx_seq_one_letter_code
_entity_poly.pdbx_strand_id
1 'polypeptide(L)'
;MVSINNASFLFQPFDLNLFAKKEIKEKYFNKDAFMTIEYTDKKDVRIKKNFVFELFWNETPKTCLNFAMLCEGLSENKNVTYKNSTFHRIIDDFMMQGGDFTKGNGTGGISIYGEKFDDENFKHKHSEAGLLSMANSGPNTNGSQFFITFKKTTWLDGKHVVFGKIRKEYVSDFLKSFDRGIYLKQTAEPLYTVVITDCGLVDKKITGLL
;
A
#
# COMPACT_ATOMS: atom_id res chain seq x y z
N MET A 1 -21.58 15.84 33.12
CA MET A 1 -20.41 15.24 32.46
C MET A 1 -20.93 14.19 31.50
N VAL A 2 -20.98 14.52 30.21
CA VAL A 2 -21.39 13.56 29.18
C VAL A 2 -20.16 12.75 28.81
N SER A 3 -20.24 11.44 29.05
CA SER A 3 -19.25 10.44 28.67
C SER A 3 -18.97 10.57 27.17
N ILE A 4 -17.72 10.86 26.81
CA ILE A 4 -17.28 10.94 25.42
C ILE A 4 -17.13 9.50 24.93
N ASN A 5 -17.83 9.20 23.82
CA ASN A 5 -17.87 7.92 23.16
C ASN A 5 -16.47 7.27 23.04
N ASN A 6 -16.29 6.14 23.73
CA ASN A 6 -15.18 5.21 23.50
C ASN A 6 -15.36 4.58 22.12
N ALA A 7 -14.86 5.22 21.06
CA ALA A 7 -14.57 4.50 19.83
C ALA A 7 -13.52 3.43 20.16
N SER A 8 -13.91 2.16 20.12
CA SER A 8 -12.99 1.04 20.33
C SER A 8 -12.09 0.90 19.11
N PHE A 9 -10.99 1.64 19.08
CA PHE A 9 -9.96 1.46 18.07
C PHE A 9 -9.38 0.04 18.19
N LEU A 10 -9.02 -0.58 17.06
CA LEU A 10 -8.40 -1.91 17.03
C LEU A 10 -7.05 -1.98 17.78
N PHE A 11 -6.45 -0.83 18.05
CA PHE A 11 -5.20 -0.61 18.78
C PHE A 11 -5.10 0.87 19.18
N GLN A 12 -4.14 1.24 20.05
CA GLN A 12 -3.91 2.64 20.39
C GLN A 12 -3.21 3.37 19.22
N PRO A 13 -3.79 4.45 18.67
CA PRO A 13 -3.18 5.20 17.58
C PRO A 13 -1.79 5.77 17.94
N PHE A 14 -0.87 5.71 16.98
CA PHE A 14 0.44 6.33 17.10
C PHE A 14 0.38 7.84 16.84
N ASP A 15 1.34 8.58 17.40
CA ASP A 15 1.50 10.02 17.14
C ASP A 15 1.83 10.30 15.66
N LEU A 16 1.22 11.34 15.08
CA LEU A 16 1.43 11.73 13.68
C LEU A 16 2.89 12.08 13.35
N ASN A 17 3.67 12.49 14.34
CA ASN A 17 5.09 12.82 14.23
C ASN A 17 6.01 11.65 14.65
N LEU A 18 5.49 10.43 14.83
CA LEU A 18 6.31 9.26 15.17
C LEU A 18 7.50 9.09 14.22
N PHE A 19 7.30 9.37 12.93
CA PHE A 19 8.34 9.31 11.90
C PHE A 19 9.56 10.22 12.17
N ALA A 20 9.41 11.25 13.00
CA ALA A 20 10.48 12.18 13.31
C ALA A 20 11.46 11.63 14.35
N LYS A 21 11.07 10.64 15.15
CA LYS A 21 11.90 10.05 16.21
C LYS A 21 13.13 9.37 15.63
N LYS A 22 14.27 9.51 16.32
CA LYS A 22 15.57 9.00 15.86
C LYS A 22 15.53 7.48 15.68
N GLU A 23 15.00 6.77 16.66
CA GLU A 23 14.89 5.31 16.65
C GLU A 23 14.01 4.80 15.50
N ILE A 24 12.99 5.57 15.11
CA ILE A 24 12.12 5.24 13.98
C ILE A 24 12.88 5.42 12.66
N LYS A 25 13.62 6.51 12.51
CA LYS A 25 14.45 6.73 11.32
C LYS A 25 15.49 5.63 11.15
N GLU A 26 16.21 5.30 12.22
CA GLU A 26 17.23 4.24 12.23
C GLU A 26 16.65 2.87 11.88
N LYS A 27 15.44 2.57 12.36
CA LYS A 27 14.77 1.29 12.07
C LYS A 27 14.24 1.19 10.63
N TYR A 28 13.66 2.27 10.10
CA TYR A 28 12.80 2.19 8.92
C TYR A 28 13.36 2.84 7.65
N PHE A 29 14.15 3.92 7.72
CA PHE A 29 14.41 4.74 6.53
C PHE A 29 15.33 4.06 5.50
N ASN A 30 16.04 3.01 5.92
CA ASN A 30 16.84 2.17 5.04
C ASN A 30 16.08 0.96 4.48
N LYS A 31 14.76 0.85 4.71
CA LYS A 31 13.96 -0.31 4.33
C LYS A 31 13.15 -0.07 3.06
N ASP A 32 13.03 -1.12 2.26
CA ASP A 32 12.00 -1.30 1.24
C ASP A 32 10.91 -2.22 1.78
N ALA A 33 9.70 -2.15 1.23
CA ALA A 33 8.64 -3.11 1.55
C ALA A 33 8.62 -4.27 0.56
N PHE A 34 8.18 -5.45 0.98
CA PHE A 34 7.90 -6.56 0.07
C PHE A 34 6.48 -7.08 0.26
N MET A 35 5.91 -7.64 -0.81
CA MET A 35 4.66 -8.39 -0.78
C MET A 35 4.80 -9.65 -1.62
N THR A 36 4.38 -10.77 -1.06
CA THR A 36 4.16 -12.03 -1.76
C THR A 36 2.69 -12.13 -2.15
N ILE A 37 2.40 -11.91 -3.43
CA ILE A 37 1.05 -11.88 -3.97
C ILE A 37 0.74 -13.22 -4.62
N GLU A 38 -0.39 -13.80 -4.24
CA GLU A 38 -0.92 -15.03 -4.82
C GLU A 38 -2.22 -14.73 -5.57
N TYR A 39 -2.36 -15.30 -6.76
CA TYR A 39 -3.48 -15.07 -7.66
C TYR A 39 -3.66 -16.24 -8.64
N THR A 40 -4.84 -16.34 -9.25
CA THR A 40 -5.09 -17.24 -10.38
C THR A 40 -4.96 -16.46 -11.68
N ASP A 41 -4.15 -16.96 -12.62
CA ASP A 41 -3.98 -16.33 -13.92
C ASP A 41 -5.10 -16.71 -14.90
N LYS A 42 -5.04 -16.16 -16.12
CA LYS A 42 -6.04 -16.44 -17.18
C LYS A 42 -6.07 -17.89 -17.66
N LYS A 43 -5.04 -18.67 -17.35
CA LYS A 43 -4.95 -20.10 -17.69
C LYS A 43 -5.43 -20.97 -16.53
N ASP A 44 -6.08 -20.37 -15.54
CA ASP A 44 -6.56 -21.02 -14.32
C ASP A 44 -5.42 -21.64 -13.49
N VAL A 45 -4.22 -21.05 -13.57
CA VAL A 45 -3.05 -21.49 -12.81
C VAL A 45 -2.85 -20.60 -11.60
N ARG A 46 -2.73 -21.20 -10.42
CA ARG A 46 -2.37 -20.50 -9.18
C ARG A 46 -0.89 -20.12 -9.20
N ILE A 47 -0.62 -18.82 -9.17
CA ILE A 47 0.72 -18.22 -9.21
C ILE A 47 0.99 -17.49 -7.90
N LYS A 48 2.23 -17.56 -7.43
CA LYS A 48 2.73 -16.81 -6.29
C LYS A 48 3.99 -16.04 -6.69
N LYS A 49 4.00 -14.72 -6.51
CA LYS A 49 5.11 -13.84 -6.90
C LYS A 49 5.47 -12.86 -5.80
N ASN A 50 6.76 -12.54 -5.71
CA ASN A 50 7.29 -11.54 -4.79
C ASN A 50 7.52 -10.23 -5.54
N PHE A 51 7.07 -9.14 -4.93
CA PHE A 51 7.30 -7.78 -5.41
C PHE A 51 7.94 -6.97 -4.30
N VAL A 52 8.94 -6.15 -4.65
CA VAL A 52 9.62 -5.25 -3.71
C VAL A 52 9.33 -3.81 -4.12
N PHE A 53 9.04 -2.97 -3.13
CA PHE A 53 8.62 -1.59 -3.28
C PHE A 53 9.65 -0.69 -2.59
N GLU A 54 10.24 0.21 -3.37
CA GLU A 54 11.01 1.33 -2.84
C GLU A 54 10.07 2.33 -2.18
N LEU A 55 10.42 2.76 -0.95
CA LEU A 55 9.68 3.77 -0.20
C LEU A 55 10.44 5.11 -0.18
N PHE A 56 9.72 6.20 -0.47
CA PHE A 56 10.23 7.57 -0.55
C PHE A 56 10.29 8.24 0.83
N TRP A 57 11.10 7.66 1.72
CA TRP A 57 11.20 8.06 3.13
C TRP A 57 11.58 9.53 3.34
N ASN A 58 12.32 10.15 2.43
CA ASN A 58 12.75 11.54 2.60
C ASN A 58 11.67 12.54 2.16
N GLU A 59 10.76 12.10 1.30
CA GLU A 59 9.73 12.93 0.69
C GLU A 59 8.38 12.78 1.37
N THR A 60 8.03 11.56 1.79
CA THR A 60 6.75 11.22 2.44
C THR A 60 6.93 10.30 3.66
N PRO A 61 7.76 10.65 4.66
CA PRO A 61 8.08 9.79 5.80
C PRO A 61 6.87 9.32 6.60
N LYS A 62 5.83 10.15 6.79
CA LYS A 62 4.61 9.79 7.52
C LYS A 62 3.83 8.72 6.75
N THR A 63 3.66 8.92 5.45
CA THR A 63 2.95 7.99 4.57
C THR A 63 3.71 6.66 4.43
N CYS A 64 5.04 6.73 4.26
CA CYS A 64 5.89 5.53 4.21
C CYS A 64 5.85 4.75 5.53
N LEU A 65 5.89 5.43 6.69
CA LEU A 65 5.85 4.75 7.98
C LEU A 65 4.53 4.00 8.20
N ASN A 66 3.41 4.63 7.85
CA ASN A 66 2.10 3.98 7.87
C ASN A 66 2.10 2.68 7.06
N PHE A 67 2.53 2.74 5.80
CA PHE A 67 2.57 1.57 4.94
C PHE A 67 3.55 0.50 5.46
N ALA A 68 4.74 0.90 5.90
CA ALA A 68 5.77 0.00 6.38
C ALA A 68 5.35 -0.78 7.63
N MET A 69 4.74 -0.10 8.61
CA MET A 69 4.25 -0.74 9.83
C MET A 69 3.06 -1.67 9.56
N LEU A 70 2.20 -1.34 8.58
CA LEU A 70 1.13 -2.24 8.13
C LEU A 70 1.67 -3.47 7.37
N CYS A 71 2.79 -3.34 6.65
CA CYS A 71 3.50 -4.48 6.06
C CYS A 71 4.09 -5.41 7.14
N GLU A 72 4.74 -4.87 8.18
CA GLU A 72 5.26 -5.69 9.30
C GLU A 72 4.13 -6.31 10.15
N GLY A 73 3.00 -5.61 10.23
CA GLY A 73 1.92 -5.90 11.17
C GLY A 73 2.20 -5.33 12.56
N LEU A 74 1.15 -4.82 13.21
CA LEU A 74 1.29 -4.25 14.54
C LEU A 74 1.37 -5.35 15.61
N SER A 75 2.39 -5.31 16.46
CA SER A 75 2.67 -6.33 17.48
C SER A 75 1.56 -6.48 18.53
N GLU A 76 0.84 -5.40 18.84
CA GLU A 76 -0.27 -5.41 19.81
C GLU A 76 -1.55 -6.01 19.24
N ASN A 77 -1.71 -5.98 17.91
CA ASN A 77 -2.84 -6.60 17.23
C ASN A 77 -2.36 -7.17 15.88
N LYS A 78 -2.00 -8.45 15.88
CA LYS A 78 -1.50 -9.18 14.70
C LYS A 78 -2.47 -9.16 13.49
N ASN A 79 -3.70 -8.68 13.68
CA ASN A 79 -4.68 -8.53 12.60
C ASN A 79 -4.63 -7.14 11.92
N VAL A 80 -3.84 -6.19 12.43
CA VAL A 80 -3.59 -4.90 11.78
C VAL A 80 -2.36 -5.03 10.90
N THR A 81 -2.57 -5.63 9.74
CA THR A 81 -1.52 -5.93 8.76
C THR A 81 -2.10 -6.06 7.35
N TYR A 82 -1.27 -5.86 6.34
CA TYR A 82 -1.63 -6.21 4.96
C TYR A 82 -1.59 -7.72 4.69
N LYS A 83 -0.94 -8.52 5.55
CA LYS A 83 -0.90 -9.97 5.38
C LYS A 83 -2.32 -10.55 5.43
N ASN A 84 -2.62 -11.41 4.47
CA ASN A 84 -3.93 -11.99 4.18
C ASN A 84 -5.01 -11.00 3.70
N SER A 85 -4.69 -9.72 3.52
CA SER A 85 -5.60 -8.79 2.85
C SER A 85 -5.56 -8.98 1.33
N THR A 86 -6.59 -8.47 0.65
CA THR A 86 -6.78 -8.67 -0.78
C THR A 86 -6.64 -7.37 -1.57
N PHE A 87 -6.35 -7.53 -2.86
CA PHE A 87 -6.61 -6.49 -3.84
C PHE A 87 -8.05 -6.65 -4.31
N HIS A 88 -8.89 -5.70 -3.92
CA HIS A 88 -10.34 -5.77 -4.16
C HIS A 88 -10.76 -5.08 -5.46
N ARG A 89 -9.84 -4.37 -6.12
CA ARG A 89 -10.14 -3.63 -7.34
C ARG A 89 -8.95 -3.60 -8.30
N ILE A 90 -9.17 -4.00 -9.54
CA ILE A 90 -8.17 -4.03 -10.61
C ILE A 90 -8.82 -3.44 -11.87
N ILE A 91 -8.10 -2.52 -12.53
CA ILE A 91 -8.54 -1.92 -13.80
C ILE A 91 -7.33 -1.87 -14.72
N ASP A 92 -7.37 -2.66 -15.79
CA ASP A 92 -6.36 -2.65 -16.86
C ASP A 92 -6.14 -1.22 -17.39
N ASP A 93 -4.91 -0.95 -17.83
CA ASP A 93 -4.47 0.37 -18.31
C ASP A 93 -4.66 1.48 -17.28
N PHE A 94 -4.81 1.13 -16.00
CA PHE A 94 -4.98 2.09 -14.92
C PHE A 94 -4.20 1.69 -13.66
N MET A 95 -4.74 0.78 -12.84
CA MET A 95 -4.17 0.46 -11.53
C MET A 95 -4.74 -0.81 -10.90
N MET A 96 -4.07 -1.26 -9.84
CA MET A 96 -4.50 -2.31 -8.92
C MET A 96 -4.52 -1.76 -7.49
N GLN A 97 -5.65 -1.88 -6.82
CA GLN A 97 -5.94 -1.29 -5.50
C GLN A 97 -6.21 -2.37 -4.45
N GLY A 98 -5.62 -2.17 -3.27
CA GLY A 98 -5.72 -3.07 -2.12
C GLY A 98 -5.56 -2.32 -0.81
N GLY A 99 -5.25 -3.05 0.26
CA GLY A 99 -4.95 -2.48 1.57
C GLY A 99 -6.17 -2.23 2.48
N ASP A 100 -7.38 -2.66 2.08
CA ASP A 100 -8.52 -2.75 2.99
C ASP A 100 -8.49 -4.09 3.74
N PHE A 101 -7.66 -4.16 4.79
CA PHE A 101 -7.55 -5.36 5.63
C PHE A 101 -8.69 -5.53 6.65
N THR A 102 -9.60 -4.55 6.76
CA THR A 102 -10.70 -4.61 7.74
C THR A 102 -11.99 -5.18 7.15
N LYS A 103 -12.28 -4.88 5.88
CA LYS A 103 -13.51 -5.29 5.19
C LYS A 103 -13.27 -5.94 3.83
N GLY A 104 -12.09 -5.73 3.22
CA GLY A 104 -11.71 -6.35 1.96
C GLY A 104 -12.53 -5.91 0.74
N ASN A 105 -13.28 -4.81 0.83
CA ASN A 105 -14.22 -4.37 -0.23
C ASN A 105 -14.11 -2.89 -0.58
N GLY A 106 -13.11 -2.19 -0.05
CA GLY A 106 -12.84 -0.78 -0.33
C GLY A 106 -13.58 0.20 0.60
N THR A 107 -14.46 -0.28 1.49
CA THR A 107 -15.19 0.56 2.47
C THR A 107 -14.54 0.61 3.85
N GLY A 108 -13.39 -0.07 4.01
CA GLY A 108 -12.65 -0.13 5.26
C GLY A 108 -11.22 0.38 5.15
N GLY A 109 -10.40 -0.09 6.07
CA GLY A 109 -8.99 0.27 6.21
C GLY A 109 -8.79 1.41 7.20
N ILE A 110 -7.76 1.29 8.02
CA ILE A 110 -7.37 2.29 9.03
C ILE A 110 -5.85 2.48 9.00
N SER A 111 -5.39 3.71 9.26
CA SER A 111 -3.97 4.00 9.37
C SER A 111 -3.41 3.62 10.74
N ILE A 112 -2.09 3.59 10.88
CA ILE A 112 -1.44 3.45 12.19
C ILE A 112 -1.71 4.65 13.14
N TYR A 113 -2.17 5.77 12.59
CA TYR A 113 -2.44 7.01 13.33
C TYR A 113 -3.91 7.16 13.74
N GLY A 114 -4.74 6.13 13.51
CA GLY A 114 -6.20 6.17 13.67
C GLY A 114 -6.91 5.93 12.34
N GLU A 115 -8.18 6.32 12.22
CA GLU A 115 -8.96 6.04 11.00
C GLU A 115 -8.34 6.64 9.74
N LYS A 116 -7.92 7.91 9.79
CA LYS A 116 -7.43 8.69 8.65
C LYS A 116 -6.29 9.64 9.02
N PHE A 117 -5.48 10.04 8.04
CA PHE A 117 -4.47 11.09 8.16
C PHE A 117 -4.38 11.97 6.90
N ASP A 118 -3.90 13.20 7.10
CA ASP A 118 -3.80 14.22 6.07
C ASP A 118 -2.79 13.90 4.96
N ASP A 119 -3.07 14.42 3.76
CA ASP A 119 -2.16 14.35 2.62
C ASP A 119 -0.82 15.00 2.98
N GLU A 120 0.27 14.25 2.85
CA GLU A 120 1.58 14.73 3.32
C GLU A 120 2.19 15.76 2.37
N ASN A 121 2.19 15.48 1.06
CA ASN A 121 2.47 16.42 -0.03
C ASN A 121 2.21 15.75 -1.39
N PHE A 122 2.30 16.53 -2.46
CA PHE A 122 2.13 16.08 -3.85
C PHE A 122 3.37 16.35 -4.71
N LYS A 123 4.59 16.20 -4.14
CA LYS A 123 5.85 16.42 -4.87
C LYS A 123 6.02 15.43 -6.02
N HIS A 124 5.67 14.17 -5.79
CA HIS A 124 5.71 13.12 -6.79
C HIS A 124 4.41 13.08 -7.60
N LYS A 125 4.55 12.93 -8.91
CA LYS A 125 3.45 12.80 -9.87
C LYS A 125 3.30 11.35 -10.31
N HIS A 126 2.13 10.99 -10.81
CA HIS A 126 1.84 9.67 -11.36
C HIS A 126 2.39 9.54 -12.78
N SER A 127 3.70 9.69 -12.93
CA SER A 127 4.39 9.86 -14.22
C SER A 127 4.68 8.56 -14.97
N GLU A 128 4.62 7.41 -14.31
CA GLU A 128 5.01 6.11 -14.86
C GLU A 128 4.21 4.94 -14.26
N ALA A 129 4.43 3.75 -14.82
CA ALA A 129 3.91 2.49 -14.29
C ALA A 129 4.67 2.07 -13.02
N GLY A 130 4.00 1.35 -12.13
CA GLY A 130 4.58 0.80 -10.91
C GLY A 130 4.68 1.78 -9.75
N LEU A 131 4.09 2.98 -9.84
CA LEU A 131 4.06 3.92 -8.72
C LEU A 131 3.08 3.47 -7.64
N LEU A 132 3.51 3.55 -6.39
CA LEU A 132 2.73 3.22 -5.20
C LEU A 132 2.16 4.51 -4.60
N SER A 133 0.83 4.57 -4.46
CA SER A 133 0.11 5.79 -4.10
C SER A 133 -1.07 5.52 -3.18
N MET A 134 -1.39 6.46 -2.31
CA MET A 134 -2.49 6.32 -1.34
C MET A 134 -3.85 6.43 -2.03
N ALA A 135 -4.73 5.46 -1.76
CA ALA A 135 -6.15 5.63 -2.04
C ALA A 135 -6.79 6.46 -0.93
N ASN A 136 -7.72 7.33 -1.29
CA ASN A 136 -8.46 8.19 -0.37
C ASN A 136 -9.91 8.36 -0.85
N SER A 137 -10.75 8.95 0.01
CA SER A 137 -12.17 9.25 -0.26
C SER A 137 -12.41 10.77 -0.30
N GLY A 138 -11.41 11.52 -0.76
CA GLY A 138 -11.35 12.98 -0.71
C GLY A 138 -10.06 13.48 -0.05
N PRO A 139 -9.78 14.79 -0.12
CA PRO A 139 -8.59 15.38 0.49
C PRO A 139 -8.44 14.99 1.96
N ASN A 140 -7.22 14.70 2.39
CA ASN A 140 -6.87 14.38 3.78
C ASN A 140 -7.57 13.16 4.38
N THR A 141 -7.89 12.15 3.56
CA THR A 141 -8.54 10.91 4.02
C THR A 141 -7.72 9.65 3.75
N ASN A 142 -6.40 9.75 3.91
CA ASN A 142 -5.51 8.59 3.75
C ASN A 142 -5.71 7.62 4.91
N GLY A 143 -5.87 6.33 4.62
CA GLY A 143 -6.00 5.26 5.62
C GLY A 143 -4.91 4.20 5.41
N SER A 144 -5.33 2.97 5.14
CA SER A 144 -4.43 1.87 4.74
C SER A 144 -4.51 1.50 3.26
N GLN A 145 -5.55 1.93 2.55
CA GLN A 145 -5.72 1.56 1.16
C GLN A 145 -4.71 2.26 0.26
N PHE A 146 -4.19 1.53 -0.71
CA PHE A 146 -3.20 2.00 -1.67
C PHE A 146 -3.53 1.42 -3.04
N PHE A 147 -2.95 2.03 -4.07
CA PHE A 147 -2.96 1.47 -5.42
C PHE A 147 -1.57 1.53 -6.04
N ILE A 148 -1.37 0.65 -7.02
CA ILE A 148 -0.17 0.57 -7.83
C ILE A 148 -0.56 0.88 -9.28
N THR A 149 0.10 1.83 -9.91
CA THR A 149 -0.21 2.22 -11.29
C THR A 149 0.24 1.18 -12.30
N PHE A 150 -0.56 0.93 -13.33
CA PHE A 150 -0.13 0.17 -14.51
C PHE A 150 0.45 1.05 -15.61
N LYS A 151 0.17 2.36 -15.55
CA LYS A 151 0.73 3.36 -16.47
C LYS A 151 0.75 4.75 -15.85
N LYS A 152 1.16 5.74 -16.65
CA LYS A 152 1.07 7.16 -16.31
C LYS A 152 -0.41 7.59 -16.13
N THR A 153 -0.74 8.20 -14.99
CA THR A 153 -2.12 8.54 -14.59
C THR A 153 -2.23 9.98 -14.06
N THR A 154 -1.85 10.96 -14.87
CA THR A 154 -1.72 12.39 -14.45
C THR A 154 -2.99 13.04 -13.92
N TRP A 155 -4.18 12.48 -14.18
CA TRP A 155 -5.44 12.99 -13.61
C TRP A 155 -5.57 12.78 -12.09
N LEU A 156 -4.68 11.97 -11.52
CA LEU A 156 -4.54 11.73 -10.08
C LEU A 156 -3.53 12.68 -9.40
N ASP A 157 -2.76 13.46 -10.17
CA ASP A 157 -1.76 14.38 -9.62
C ASP A 157 -2.44 15.45 -8.75
N GLY A 158 -1.82 15.74 -7.59
CA GLY A 158 -2.38 16.69 -6.61
C GLY A 158 -3.57 16.17 -5.81
N LYS A 159 -3.96 14.89 -5.99
CA LYS A 159 -5.11 14.28 -5.30
C LYS A 159 -4.75 13.04 -4.49
N HIS A 160 -3.70 12.33 -4.89
CA HIS A 160 -3.23 11.11 -4.24
C HIS A 160 -1.74 11.22 -3.95
N VAL A 161 -1.34 10.88 -2.71
CA VAL A 161 0.06 10.95 -2.27
C VAL A 161 0.80 9.75 -2.84
N VAL A 162 1.74 10.00 -3.77
CA VAL A 162 2.70 9.00 -4.24
C VAL A 162 3.83 8.90 -3.21
N PHE A 163 4.06 7.71 -2.67
CA PHE A 163 4.98 7.48 -1.55
C PHE A 163 6.00 6.36 -1.79
N GLY A 164 6.00 5.77 -2.99
CA GLY A 164 6.94 4.75 -3.38
C GLY A 164 6.74 4.27 -4.81
N LYS A 165 7.46 3.20 -5.16
CA LYS A 165 7.29 2.50 -6.44
C LYS A 165 7.78 1.05 -6.36
N ILE A 166 7.24 0.19 -7.22
CA ILE A 166 7.81 -1.13 -7.45
C ILE A 166 9.25 -0.95 -7.96
N ARG A 167 10.18 -1.71 -7.36
CA ARG A 167 11.57 -1.75 -7.82
C ARG A 167 11.64 -2.18 -9.29
N LYS A 168 12.48 -1.49 -10.06
CA LYS A 168 12.52 -1.56 -11.53
C LYS A 168 12.54 -2.99 -12.09
N GLU A 169 13.30 -3.88 -11.46
CA GLU A 169 13.45 -5.28 -11.83
C GLU A 169 12.14 -6.08 -11.76
N TYR A 170 11.15 -5.65 -10.96
CA TYR A 170 9.86 -6.33 -10.81
C TYR A 170 8.74 -5.71 -11.67
N VAL A 171 8.94 -4.53 -12.27
CA VAL A 171 7.87 -3.79 -12.97
C VAL A 171 7.30 -4.57 -14.17
N SER A 172 8.17 -5.12 -15.03
CA SER A 172 7.73 -5.95 -16.18
C SER A 172 6.88 -7.14 -15.71
N ASP A 173 7.33 -7.79 -14.65
CA ASP A 173 6.66 -8.97 -14.10
C ASP A 173 5.32 -8.64 -13.47
N PHE A 174 5.23 -7.49 -12.80
CA PHE A 174 4.00 -6.96 -12.22
C PHE A 174 2.95 -6.67 -13.31
N LEU A 175 3.33 -5.94 -14.36
CA LEU A 175 2.43 -5.62 -15.47
C LEU A 175 1.95 -6.88 -16.20
N LYS A 176 2.86 -7.83 -16.47
CA LYS A 176 2.49 -9.11 -17.08
C LYS A 176 1.52 -9.93 -16.22
N SER A 177 1.61 -9.81 -14.90
CA SER A 177 0.77 -10.52 -13.95
C SER A 177 -0.63 -9.94 -13.83
N PHE A 178 -0.77 -8.61 -13.74
CA PHE A 178 -2.02 -7.98 -13.29
C PHE A 178 -2.67 -7.03 -14.31
N ASP A 179 -1.91 -6.40 -15.21
CA ASP A 179 -2.43 -5.45 -16.21
C ASP A 179 -2.91 -6.16 -17.48
N ARG A 180 -3.71 -7.21 -17.30
CA ARG A 180 -4.15 -8.07 -18.40
C ARG A 180 -5.59 -8.53 -18.33
N GLY A 181 -6.43 -8.13 -17.39
CA GLY A 181 -7.85 -8.48 -17.44
C GLY A 181 -8.16 -9.74 -16.65
N ILE A 182 -7.58 -9.83 -15.45
CA ILE A 182 -7.96 -10.82 -14.43
C ILE A 182 -9.11 -10.29 -13.55
N TYR A 183 -9.99 -9.46 -14.11
CA TYR A 183 -11.06 -8.75 -13.38
C TYR A 183 -12.35 -8.67 -14.20
N LEU A 184 -13.47 -8.45 -13.52
CA LEU A 184 -14.79 -8.19 -14.08
C LEU A 184 -14.90 -6.72 -14.49
N LYS A 185 -15.06 -6.44 -15.79
CA LYS A 185 -15.11 -5.06 -16.32
C LYS A 185 -16.20 -4.19 -15.70
N GLN A 186 -17.32 -4.80 -15.28
CA GLN A 186 -18.48 -4.09 -14.73
C GLN A 186 -18.23 -3.59 -13.30
N THR A 187 -17.54 -4.38 -12.47
CA THR A 187 -17.35 -4.08 -11.04
C THR A 187 -15.92 -3.66 -10.70
N ALA A 188 -14.98 -3.86 -11.62
CA ALA A 188 -13.54 -3.77 -11.39
C ALA A 188 -13.00 -4.79 -10.37
N GLU A 189 -13.81 -5.76 -9.94
CA GLU A 189 -13.40 -6.79 -8.99
C GLU A 189 -12.59 -7.88 -9.68
N PRO A 190 -11.55 -8.44 -9.04
CA PRO A 190 -10.83 -9.59 -9.59
C PRO A 190 -11.75 -10.79 -9.89
N LEU A 191 -11.46 -11.55 -10.95
CA LEU A 191 -12.15 -12.80 -11.29
C LEU A 191 -11.95 -13.88 -10.22
N TYR A 192 -10.77 -13.88 -9.61
CA TYR A 192 -10.38 -14.73 -8.50
C TYR A 192 -9.68 -13.88 -7.45
N THR A 193 -9.75 -14.30 -6.20
CA THR A 193 -9.07 -13.61 -5.09
C THR A 193 -7.59 -13.40 -5.39
N VAL A 194 -7.15 -12.14 -5.28
CA VAL A 194 -5.73 -11.75 -5.33
C VAL A 194 -5.31 -11.33 -3.93
N VAL A 195 -4.45 -12.12 -3.30
CA VAL A 195 -4.16 -12.03 -1.86
C VAL A 195 -2.69 -11.76 -1.58
N ILE A 196 -2.41 -10.93 -0.58
CA ILE A 196 -1.08 -10.72 -0.02
C ILE A 196 -0.83 -11.82 1.00
N THR A 197 -0.20 -12.92 0.59
CA THR A 197 0.05 -14.08 1.48
C THR A 197 1.17 -13.84 2.48
N ASP A 198 2.07 -12.90 2.18
CA ASP A 198 3.13 -12.48 3.07
C ASP A 198 3.58 -11.06 2.72
N CYS A 199 4.01 -10.29 3.72
CA CYS A 199 4.54 -8.95 3.52
C CYS A 199 5.43 -8.57 4.70
N GLY A 200 6.24 -7.54 4.49
CA GLY A 200 7.15 -7.04 5.51
C GLY A 200 8.15 -6.07 4.93
N LEU A 201 9.29 -5.94 5.60
CA LEU A 201 10.37 -5.04 5.22
C LEU A 201 11.65 -5.81 4.92
N VAL A 202 12.43 -5.27 3.99
CA VAL A 202 13.77 -5.74 3.65
C VAL A 202 14.72 -4.55 3.64
N ASP A 203 15.99 -4.78 3.96
CA ASP A 203 17.01 -3.74 3.78
C ASP A 203 17.12 -3.34 2.31
N LYS A 204 17.19 -2.03 2.05
CA LYS A 204 17.53 -1.50 0.74
C LYS A 204 18.87 -2.12 0.34
N LYS A 205 18.87 -2.90 -0.75
CA LYS A 205 20.12 -3.34 -1.36
C LYS A 205 20.91 -2.08 -1.72
N ILE A 206 22.06 -1.87 -1.06
CA ILE A 206 23.02 -0.85 -1.45
C ILE A 206 23.55 -1.28 -2.83
N THR A 207 22.98 -0.72 -3.90
CA THR A 207 23.58 -0.83 -5.23
C THR A 207 24.82 0.06 -5.24
N GLY A 208 25.97 -0.51 -4.87
CA GLY A 208 27.23 0.26 -4.86
C GLY A 208 28.42 -0.34 -4.11
N LEU A 209 28.62 -1.65 -4.12
CA LEU A 209 29.93 -2.28 -3.83
C LEU A 209 30.06 -3.54 -4.69
N LEU A 210 30.54 -3.35 -5.90
CA LEU A 210 31.33 -4.30 -6.69
C LEU A 210 32.62 -3.57 -7.07
#